data_AF-E3NTP3-F1
#
_entry.id   AF-E3NTP3-F1
#
_cell.length_a   1.000
_cell.length_b   1.000
_cell.length_c   1.000
_cell.angle_alpha   90.00
_cell.angle_beta   90.00
_cell.angle_gamma   90.00
#
_symmetry.space_group_name_H-M   'P 1'
#
loop_
_entity.id
_entity.type
_entity.pdbx_description
1 polymer ?
#
loop_
_entity_poly.entity_id
_entity_poly.type
_entity_poly.pdbx_seq_one_letter_code
_entity_poly.pdbx_strand_id
1 'polypeptide(L)'
;MVQPSIGKDLESANGSEESSNTKLQKDGFQIEEPKTKKEMWYEWIRSRLRYYMILELLFSICLVLILWKQYHISSQISSIHSEFRDFKLDIESNRISKPTDTINLDGGNKKLEEFVEQVMKDIKNPSIENNQKSKEYPKQIIPTEDNSSPNNSVSQINAASLILGATVDSSRSSNSDNNPSIGRDQSGYVLIDRSDPPSDKAWCSNEENPILTIDLAKYIRPISVSYQHSKWSGMVPDGAPRRYDVLACLDYYCNNLEPLVSNCEYRATGDNKQEQFCSIPFNRNHSSIGKIQFHFRQNHGNVMKTCAHTIRVFGETKEVPKVKEMTLKRAETCSKLTYDYHHHSWTYNMWDYKNCTVLYSNDCCTECPECCDECLIEDTNFDTFGFCFGFMIVVPILIFAIGFILITTVLLFIAAVIGLFEIAKLQIDCLFRKRKQST
;
A
#
# COMPACT_ATOMS: atom_id res chain seq x y z
N MET A 1 -10.60 36.82 62.17
CA MET A 1 -9.87 37.90 62.87
C MET A 1 -8.43 37.46 63.07
N VAL A 2 -7.55 38.38 62.70
CA VAL A 2 -6.08 38.45 62.77
C VAL A 2 -5.52 38.08 64.16
N GLN A 3 -4.57 37.11 64.18
CA GLN A 3 -3.23 37.07 64.85
C GLN A 3 -3.06 37.44 66.35
N PRO A 4 -1.83 37.38 66.94
CA PRO A 4 -0.82 36.31 67.04
C PRO A 4 -0.14 36.26 68.45
N SER A 5 0.85 35.39 68.71
CA SER A 5 1.97 35.68 69.65
C SER A 5 3.08 34.60 69.58
N ILE A 6 4.32 34.99 69.23
CA ILE A 6 5.53 35.18 70.10
C ILE A 6 6.34 33.88 70.23
N GLY A 7 7.66 33.78 70.04
CA GLY A 7 8.83 34.67 69.80
C GLY A 7 10.07 33.73 69.70
N LYS A 8 11.25 34.04 69.19
CA LYS A 8 12.24 35.11 69.50
C LYS A 8 13.38 35.01 68.44
N ASP A 9 13.77 36.12 67.79
CA ASP A 9 14.91 37.03 68.08
C ASP A 9 16.26 36.59 67.47
N LEU A 10 16.76 37.33 66.47
CA LEU A 10 17.95 38.20 66.57
C LEU A 10 18.32 38.85 65.20
N GLU A 11 18.39 40.18 65.21
CA GLU A 11 18.74 41.15 64.16
C GLU A 11 20.26 41.15 63.82
N SER A 12 20.68 41.26 62.55
CA SER A 12 21.14 42.50 61.82
C SER A 12 22.56 42.97 62.22
N ALA A 13 23.51 43.45 61.39
CA ALA A 13 23.55 43.86 59.98
C ALA A 13 25.04 44.06 59.53
N ASN A 14 25.26 44.01 58.20
CA ASN A 14 26.28 44.70 57.36
C ASN A 14 27.78 44.40 57.60
N GLY A 15 28.67 44.27 56.61
CA GLY A 15 28.62 44.43 55.15
C GLY A 15 30.05 44.41 54.58
N SER A 16 30.13 44.09 53.28
CA SER A 16 31.22 44.31 52.30
C SER A 16 32.57 43.56 52.37
N GLU A 17 32.87 43.03 51.19
CA GLU A 17 34.15 42.80 50.50
C GLU A 17 34.91 41.46 50.64
N GLU A 18 34.90 40.78 49.49
CA GLU A 18 35.94 39.92 48.92
C GLU A 18 36.50 38.77 49.76
N SER A 19 36.02 37.56 49.48
CA SER A 19 36.94 36.44 49.30
C SER A 19 36.36 35.30 48.48
N SER A 20 37.30 34.55 47.89
CA SER A 20 37.20 33.16 47.44
C SER A 20 36.80 32.92 45.98
N ASN A 21 37.86 32.83 45.17
CA ASN A 21 37.93 32.07 43.94
C ASN A 21 37.38 30.64 44.11
N THR A 22 36.81 30.17 42.99
CA THR A 22 36.52 28.77 42.65
C THR A 22 35.39 28.10 43.43
N LYS A 23 34.15 28.37 42.98
CA LYS A 23 33.01 27.48 43.18
C LYS A 23 32.30 27.25 41.85
N LEU A 24 32.29 25.97 41.46
CA LEU A 24 31.59 25.36 40.33
C LEU A 24 30.14 25.87 40.27
N GLN A 25 29.85 26.72 39.28
CA GLN A 25 28.51 27.25 39.06
C GLN A 25 27.72 26.31 38.17
N LYS A 26 26.58 25.93 38.72
CA LYS A 26 25.48 25.19 38.11
C LYS A 26 24.81 26.13 37.11
N ASP A 27 25.09 25.97 35.83
CA ASP A 27 24.33 26.63 34.76
C ASP A 27 23.62 25.60 33.89
N GLY A 28 22.36 25.94 33.62
CA GLY A 28 21.33 25.08 33.09
C GLY A 28 21.71 24.42 31.78
N PHE A 29 21.28 23.16 31.66
CA PHE A 29 21.13 22.49 30.39
C PHE A 29 20.12 23.30 29.58
N GLN A 30 20.62 24.15 28.69
CA GLN A 30 19.80 24.75 27.64
C GLN A 30 19.34 23.60 26.75
N ILE A 31 18.08 23.24 26.93
CA ILE A 31 17.33 22.49 25.93
C ILE A 31 17.33 23.38 24.70
N GLU A 32 18.09 22.98 23.68
CA GLU A 32 18.06 23.62 22.37
C GLU A 32 16.59 23.56 21.89
N GLU A 33 15.96 24.73 21.78
CA GLU A 33 14.59 24.85 21.27
C GLU A 33 14.48 24.15 19.91
N PRO A 34 13.36 23.47 19.61
CA PRO A 34 13.19 22.78 18.35
C PRO A 34 13.32 23.79 17.20
N LYS A 35 14.34 23.57 16.37
CA LYS A 35 14.55 24.26 15.11
C LYS A 35 13.24 24.38 14.36
N THR A 36 12.86 25.64 14.13
CA THR A 36 11.53 26.05 13.65
C THR A 36 11.02 25.21 12.48
N LYS A 37 9.70 24.99 12.43
CA LYS A 37 8.93 24.27 11.39
C LYS A 37 9.32 24.63 9.93
N LYS A 38 9.97 25.78 9.72
CA LYS A 38 10.53 26.21 8.43
C LYS A 38 11.75 25.39 7.98
N GLU A 39 12.62 24.94 8.89
CA GLU A 39 13.84 24.20 8.53
C GLU A 39 13.55 22.75 8.09
N MET A 40 12.61 22.06 8.74
CA MET A 40 12.14 20.73 8.30
C MET A 40 11.48 20.76 6.92
N TRP A 41 10.72 21.81 6.61
CA TRP A 41 10.11 21.96 5.28
C TRP A 41 11.18 22.25 4.22
N TYR A 42 12.21 23.02 4.55
CA TYR A 42 13.31 23.33 3.63
C TYR A 42 14.20 22.11 3.33
N GLU A 43 14.49 21.27 4.32
CA GLU A 43 15.20 20.00 4.15
C GLU A 43 14.38 18.98 3.34
N TRP A 44 13.08 18.87 3.62
CA TRP A 44 12.15 18.00 2.87
C TRP A 44 11.96 18.45 1.42
N ILE A 45 11.83 19.76 1.17
CA ILE A 45 11.79 20.33 -0.18
C ILE A 45 13.13 20.20 -0.88
N ARG A 46 14.25 20.41 -0.20
CA ARG A 46 15.59 20.22 -0.78
C ARG A 46 15.81 18.76 -1.20
N SER A 47 15.35 17.80 -0.41
CA SER A 47 15.41 16.37 -0.75
C SER A 47 14.51 16.04 -1.96
N ARG A 48 13.27 16.54 -1.99
CA ARG A 48 12.37 16.40 -3.15
C ARG A 48 12.88 17.08 -4.41
N LEU A 49 13.44 18.30 -4.29
CA LEU A 49 14.02 19.05 -5.41
C LEU A 49 15.27 18.37 -5.96
N ARG A 50 16.11 17.75 -5.11
CA ARG A 50 17.25 16.95 -5.60
C ARG A 50 16.79 15.74 -6.42
N TYR A 51 15.70 15.07 -6.01
CA TYR A 51 15.14 13.96 -6.78
C TYR A 51 14.59 14.42 -8.14
N TYR A 52 13.84 15.53 -8.19
CA TYR A 52 13.36 16.09 -9.45
C TYR A 52 14.49 16.63 -10.34
N MET A 53 15.52 17.28 -9.77
CA MET A 53 16.68 17.72 -10.55
C MET A 53 17.51 16.55 -11.10
N ILE A 54 17.62 15.43 -10.38
CA ILE A 54 18.25 14.21 -10.90
C ILE A 54 17.42 13.63 -12.04
N LEU A 55 16.10 13.61 -11.92
CA LEU A 55 15.20 13.09 -12.94
C LEU A 55 15.16 13.99 -14.19
N GLU A 56 15.20 15.32 -14.00
CA GLU A 56 15.35 16.31 -15.07
C GLU A 56 16.74 16.28 -15.70
N LEU A 57 17.81 16.04 -14.91
CA LEU A 57 19.17 15.85 -15.42
C LEU A 57 19.27 14.56 -16.24
N LEU A 58 18.68 13.46 -15.77
CA LEU A 58 18.60 12.20 -16.52
C LEU A 58 17.75 12.36 -17.78
N PHE A 59 16.63 13.07 -17.70
CA PHE A 59 15.81 13.41 -18.87
C PHE A 59 16.57 14.29 -19.85
N SER A 60 17.33 15.27 -19.37
CA SER A 60 18.17 16.15 -20.19
C SER A 60 19.35 15.39 -20.82
N ILE A 61 19.99 14.48 -20.07
CA ILE A 61 21.02 13.58 -20.60
C ILE A 61 20.41 12.69 -21.68
N CYS A 62 19.23 12.11 -21.45
CA CYS A 62 18.52 11.32 -22.45
C CYS A 62 18.17 12.16 -23.68
N LEU A 63 17.69 13.40 -23.52
CA LEU A 63 17.44 14.30 -24.63
C LEU A 63 18.72 14.65 -25.40
N VAL A 64 19.83 14.91 -24.70
CA VAL A 64 21.14 15.17 -25.32
C VAL A 64 21.62 13.93 -26.05
N LEU A 65 21.46 12.71 -25.51
CA LEU A 65 21.81 11.46 -26.18
C LEU A 65 20.91 11.20 -27.40
N ILE A 66 19.61 11.49 -27.31
CA ILE A 66 18.67 11.37 -28.43
C ILE A 66 19.01 12.40 -29.52
N LEU A 67 19.27 13.66 -29.16
CA LEU A 67 19.66 14.72 -30.08
C LEU A 67 21.05 14.46 -30.67
N TRP A 68 21.99 13.93 -29.89
CA TRP A 68 23.31 13.52 -30.37
C TRP A 68 23.20 12.35 -31.34
N LYS A 69 22.36 11.35 -31.03
CA LYS A 69 22.04 10.26 -31.95
C LYS A 69 21.34 10.76 -33.21
N GLN A 70 20.42 11.72 -33.10
CA GLN A 70 19.73 12.34 -34.23
C GLN A 70 20.68 13.15 -35.11
N TYR A 71 21.60 13.92 -34.50
CA TYR A 71 22.66 14.66 -35.18
C TYR A 71 23.67 13.71 -35.85
N HIS A 72 24.07 12.64 -35.17
CA HIS A 72 24.94 11.61 -35.72
C HIS A 72 24.27 10.91 -36.91
N ILE A 73 23.00 10.49 -36.78
CA ILE A 73 22.21 9.93 -37.87
C ILE A 73 22.05 10.94 -39.02
N SER A 74 21.82 12.22 -38.74
CA SER A 74 21.73 13.27 -39.76
C SER A 74 23.08 13.52 -40.48
N SER A 75 24.19 13.46 -39.76
CA SER A 75 25.54 13.60 -40.34
C SER A 75 25.87 12.40 -41.24
N GLN A 76 25.50 11.19 -40.80
CA GLN A 76 25.56 9.96 -41.59
C GLN A 76 24.66 10.06 -42.83
N ILE A 77 23.45 10.62 -42.72
CA ILE A 77 22.57 10.86 -43.87
C ILE A 77 23.20 11.85 -44.86
N SER A 78 23.92 12.88 -44.41
CA SER A 78 24.62 13.81 -45.33
C SER A 78 25.79 13.15 -46.07
N SER A 79 26.54 12.29 -45.37
CA SER A 79 27.63 11.47 -45.93
C SER A 79 27.08 10.46 -46.95
N ILE A 80 26.04 9.71 -46.54
CA ILE A 80 25.35 8.76 -47.41
C ILE A 80 24.74 9.47 -48.61
N HIS A 81 24.17 10.68 -48.46
CA HIS A 81 23.59 11.41 -49.58
C HIS A 81 24.65 11.90 -50.60
N SER A 82 25.88 12.18 -50.13
CA SER A 82 27.03 12.48 -51.01
C SER A 82 27.56 11.24 -51.73
N GLU A 83 27.69 10.11 -51.03
CA GLU A 83 28.03 8.81 -51.64
C GLU A 83 26.94 8.34 -52.61
N PHE A 84 25.66 8.58 -52.31
CA PHE A 84 24.53 8.28 -53.18
C PHE A 84 24.48 9.22 -54.39
N ARG A 85 25.04 10.42 -54.31
CA ARG A 85 25.16 11.35 -55.44
C ARG A 85 26.24 10.87 -56.41
N ASP A 86 27.37 10.39 -55.88
CA ASP A 86 28.42 9.73 -56.67
C ASP A 86 27.93 8.39 -57.25
N PHE A 87 27.23 7.57 -56.46
CA PHE A 87 26.60 6.35 -56.94
C PHE A 87 25.53 6.61 -57.99
N LYS A 88 24.77 7.71 -57.88
CA LYS A 88 23.78 8.10 -58.89
C LYS A 88 24.45 8.52 -60.18
N LEU A 89 25.57 9.24 -60.12
CA LEU A 89 26.38 9.58 -61.30
C LEU A 89 26.99 8.31 -61.95
N ASP A 90 27.45 7.34 -61.15
CA ASP A 90 27.94 6.05 -61.64
C ASP A 90 26.83 5.15 -62.19
N ILE A 91 25.63 5.16 -61.60
CA ILE A 91 24.47 4.42 -62.11
C ILE A 91 23.92 5.08 -63.38
N GLU A 92 23.97 6.40 -63.51
CA GLU A 92 23.54 7.10 -64.73
C GLU A 92 24.55 6.92 -65.87
N SER A 93 25.85 6.81 -65.54
CA SER A 93 26.91 6.32 -66.44
C SER A 93 26.68 4.85 -66.85
N ASN A 94 26.36 3.98 -65.90
CA ASN A 94 26.19 2.54 -66.14
C ASN A 94 24.82 2.14 -66.70
N ARG A 95 23.77 2.97 -66.57
CA ARG A 95 22.44 2.77 -67.21
C ARG A 95 22.45 3.00 -68.72
N ILE A 96 23.53 3.58 -69.26
CA ILE A 96 23.81 3.55 -70.70
C ILE A 96 24.21 2.12 -71.15
N SER A 97 24.46 1.20 -70.21
CA SER A 97 24.82 -0.20 -70.46
C SER A 97 23.96 -1.22 -69.68
N LYS A 98 22.87 -1.67 -70.33
CA LYS A 98 22.12 -2.96 -70.20
C LYS A 98 20.98 -3.15 -69.15
N PRO A 99 19.95 -4.00 -69.44
CA PRO A 99 18.69 -4.12 -68.67
C PRO A 99 18.45 -5.45 -67.90
N THR A 100 17.76 -5.30 -66.76
CA THR A 100 16.68 -6.06 -66.03
C THR A 100 16.73 -7.59 -65.78
N ASP A 101 16.40 -8.02 -64.53
CA ASP A 101 15.41 -9.09 -64.18
C ASP A 101 15.08 -9.21 -62.66
N THR A 102 13.87 -9.68 -62.34
CA THR A 102 13.10 -9.66 -61.06
C THR A 102 12.86 -11.05 -60.41
N ILE A 103 12.77 -11.18 -59.07
CA ILE A 103 12.13 -12.35 -58.35
C ILE A 103 11.43 -11.94 -57.02
N ASN A 104 10.26 -12.56 -56.73
CA ASN A 104 9.33 -12.40 -55.58
C ASN A 104 9.46 -13.48 -54.46
N LEU A 105 8.85 -13.21 -53.29
CA LEU A 105 8.75 -13.99 -52.03
C LEU A 105 7.32 -14.56 -51.80
N ASP A 106 7.16 -15.80 -51.29
CA ASP A 106 5.99 -16.27 -50.51
C ASP A 106 6.28 -17.60 -49.76
N GLY A 107 5.86 -17.72 -48.49
CA GLY A 107 5.93 -18.98 -47.72
C GLY A 107 6.05 -18.81 -46.19
N GLY A 108 4.93 -18.72 -45.47
CA GLY A 108 4.98 -18.61 -44.00
C GLY A 108 3.73 -18.95 -43.18
N ASN A 109 2.61 -19.40 -43.78
CA ASN A 109 1.32 -19.45 -43.06
C ASN A 109 0.79 -20.83 -42.60
N LYS A 110 1.61 -21.89 -42.58
CA LYS A 110 1.16 -23.24 -42.19
C LYS A 110 1.37 -23.64 -40.72
N LYS A 111 2.05 -22.82 -39.92
CA LYS A 111 2.46 -23.21 -38.54
C LYS A 111 1.52 -22.69 -37.44
N LEU A 112 0.59 -21.80 -37.76
CA LEU A 112 -0.31 -21.18 -36.78
C LEU A 112 -1.60 -21.98 -36.57
N GLU A 113 -2.01 -22.75 -37.58
CA GLU A 113 -3.27 -23.50 -37.57
C GLU A 113 -3.20 -24.77 -36.71
N GLU A 114 -2.00 -25.35 -36.59
CA GLU A 114 -1.74 -26.57 -35.78
C GLU A 114 -1.78 -26.31 -34.27
N PHE A 115 -1.50 -25.07 -33.83
CA PHE A 115 -1.38 -24.73 -32.41
C PHE A 115 -2.75 -24.44 -31.76
N VAL A 116 -3.72 -23.97 -32.54
CA VAL A 116 -5.06 -23.62 -32.06
C VAL A 116 -5.91 -24.87 -31.79
N GLU A 117 -5.65 -25.96 -32.51
CA GLU A 117 -6.39 -27.22 -32.37
C GLU A 117 -5.96 -28.04 -31.13
N GLN A 118 -4.77 -27.76 -30.59
CA GLN A 118 -4.23 -28.45 -29.42
C GLN A 118 -4.75 -27.87 -28.09
N VAL A 119 -5.09 -26.57 -28.04
CA VAL A 119 -5.56 -25.88 -26.82
C VAL A 119 -7.03 -26.18 -26.49
N MET A 120 -7.83 -26.56 -27.48
CA MET A 120 -9.27 -26.80 -27.32
C MET A 120 -9.62 -28.19 -26.75
N LYS A 121 -8.63 -29.06 -26.53
CA LYS A 121 -8.84 -30.43 -26.00
C LYS A 121 -8.72 -30.54 -24.46
N ASP A 122 -8.22 -29.52 -23.77
CA ASP A 122 -7.91 -29.61 -22.33
C ASP A 122 -8.96 -28.97 -21.40
N ILE A 123 -10.10 -28.50 -21.93
CA ILE A 123 -11.16 -27.80 -21.16
C ILE A 123 -12.45 -28.65 -21.07
N LYS A 124 -12.33 -29.96 -20.83
CA LYS A 124 -13.50 -30.84 -20.54
C LYS A 124 -13.21 -31.85 -19.43
N ASN A 125 -13.44 -31.43 -18.18
CA ASN A 125 -14.26 -32.12 -17.16
C ASN A 125 -13.89 -31.63 -15.75
N PRO A 126 -14.91 -31.32 -14.93
CA PRO A 126 -15.07 -32.14 -13.72
C PRO A 126 -16.54 -32.44 -13.36
N SER A 127 -16.74 -33.65 -12.84
CA SER A 127 -17.90 -34.15 -12.07
C SER A 127 -17.50 -34.10 -10.56
N ILE A 128 -18.33 -34.12 -9.50
CA ILE A 128 -19.52 -34.88 -9.09
C ILE A 128 -20.19 -34.17 -7.88
N GLU A 129 -21.52 -34.09 -7.89
CA GLU A 129 -22.56 -34.37 -6.86
C GLU A 129 -22.31 -34.28 -5.33
N ASN A 130 -23.26 -33.69 -4.57
CA ASN A 130 -23.87 -34.31 -3.36
C ASN A 130 -25.08 -33.53 -2.77
N ASN A 131 -26.03 -34.26 -2.16
CA ASN A 131 -27.34 -33.84 -1.65
C ASN A 131 -27.52 -34.01 -0.11
N GLN A 132 -28.52 -33.30 0.47
CA GLN A 132 -29.41 -33.61 1.63
C GLN A 132 -29.09 -33.23 3.12
N LYS A 133 -29.84 -32.20 3.61
CA LYS A 133 -30.93 -32.15 4.66
C LYS A 133 -30.78 -32.63 6.16
N SER A 134 -30.75 -31.64 7.07
CA SER A 134 -31.60 -31.31 8.29
C SER A 134 -31.59 -32.02 9.69
N LYS A 135 -31.78 -31.16 10.73
CA LYS A 135 -32.35 -31.28 12.13
C LYS A 135 -31.48 -31.93 13.23
N GLU A 136 -31.51 -31.67 14.56
CA GLU A 136 -32.11 -30.74 15.56
C GLU A 136 -31.42 -31.02 16.95
N TYR A 137 -31.50 -30.12 17.95
CA TYR A 137 -30.79 -30.11 19.27
C TYR A 137 -31.30 -31.11 20.35
N PRO A 138 -30.56 -31.37 21.47
CA PRO A 138 -30.82 -30.64 22.75
C PRO A 138 -29.64 -30.42 23.75
N LYS A 139 -29.77 -29.32 24.53
CA LYS A 139 -29.41 -29.01 25.96
C LYS A 139 -27.99 -29.20 26.57
N GLN A 140 -27.34 -28.04 26.83
CA GLN A 140 -26.87 -27.44 28.12
C GLN A 140 -26.44 -28.33 29.31
N ILE A 141 -25.22 -28.08 29.87
CA ILE A 141 -24.81 -28.06 31.31
C ILE A 141 -23.47 -27.29 31.43
N ILE A 142 -23.31 -26.45 32.48
CA ILE A 142 -22.03 -25.88 32.96
C ILE A 142 -21.47 -26.84 34.02
N PRO A 143 -20.16 -27.13 34.05
CA PRO A 143 -19.49 -27.13 35.34
C PRO A 143 -18.08 -26.52 35.34
N THR A 144 -17.84 -25.83 36.46
CA THR A 144 -16.61 -25.60 37.23
C THR A 144 -15.42 -26.52 36.94
N GLU A 145 -14.22 -25.96 37.14
CA GLU A 145 -12.92 -26.63 37.17
C GLU A 145 -12.89 -27.99 37.88
N ASP A 146 -11.98 -28.82 37.38
CA ASP A 146 -11.46 -30.10 37.83
C ASP A 146 -12.16 -31.40 37.40
N ASN A 147 -11.42 -32.10 36.52
CA ASN A 147 -11.22 -33.54 36.33
C ASN A 147 -11.43 -34.03 34.88
N SER A 148 -10.38 -34.64 34.35
CA SER A 148 -10.20 -35.05 32.95
C SER A 148 -11.32 -35.95 32.40
N SER A 149 -11.93 -35.51 31.31
CA SER A 149 -12.83 -36.26 30.41
C SER A 149 -12.79 -35.60 29.01
N PRO A 150 -13.19 -36.26 27.90
CA PRO A 150 -12.60 -36.06 26.58
C PRO A 150 -12.74 -34.61 26.07
N ASN A 151 -11.60 -34.00 25.76
CA ASN A 151 -11.40 -32.59 25.38
C ASN A 151 -12.31 -32.13 24.24
N ASN A 152 -13.47 -31.54 24.56
CA ASN A 152 -14.09 -30.50 23.74
C ASN A 152 -13.59 -29.13 24.25
N SER A 153 -12.28 -28.87 24.15
CA SER A 153 -11.71 -27.58 24.54
C SER A 153 -12.13 -26.53 23.51
N VAL A 154 -13.20 -25.78 23.83
CA VAL A 154 -13.57 -24.58 23.07
C VAL A 154 -12.40 -23.62 23.18
N SER A 155 -11.73 -23.38 22.05
CA SER A 155 -10.58 -22.48 22.00
C SER A 155 -11.08 -21.05 21.80
N GLN A 156 -10.35 -20.08 22.34
CA GLN A 156 -10.62 -18.66 22.12
C GLN A 156 -9.77 -18.15 20.96
N ILE A 157 -10.35 -17.32 20.12
CA ILE A 157 -9.69 -16.69 18.96
C ILE A 157 -9.94 -15.18 18.99
N ASN A 158 -8.90 -14.39 18.69
CA ASN A 158 -9.05 -12.99 18.30
C ASN A 158 -9.46 -12.92 16.82
N ALA A 159 -10.75 -12.86 16.53
CA ALA A 159 -11.26 -12.83 15.16
C ALA A 159 -11.04 -11.50 14.45
N ALA A 160 -10.64 -10.45 15.17
CA ALA A 160 -10.25 -9.15 14.60
C ALA A 160 -8.76 -9.09 14.24
N SER A 161 -8.04 -10.21 14.25
CA SER A 161 -6.61 -10.25 13.89
C SER A 161 -6.38 -10.05 12.38
N LEU A 162 -5.57 -9.03 12.03
CA LEU A 162 -5.11 -8.79 10.66
C LEU A 162 -4.45 -10.03 10.05
N ILE A 163 -3.63 -10.74 10.84
CA ILE A 163 -2.87 -11.92 10.41
C ILE A 163 -3.80 -13.08 10.04
N LEU A 164 -4.97 -13.15 10.67
CA LEU A 164 -5.99 -14.14 10.37
C LEU A 164 -6.89 -13.73 9.20
N GLY A 165 -6.75 -12.50 8.70
CA GLY A 165 -7.49 -11.97 7.55
C GLY A 165 -8.61 -11.00 7.90
N ALA A 166 -8.64 -10.44 9.12
CA ALA A 166 -9.58 -9.38 9.46
C ALA A 166 -9.21 -8.08 8.75
N THR A 167 -10.20 -7.27 8.37
CA THR A 167 -10.00 -6.00 7.66
C THR A 167 -10.91 -4.91 8.20
N VAL A 168 -10.48 -3.65 8.08
CA VAL A 168 -11.35 -2.49 8.34
C VAL A 168 -12.18 -2.23 7.10
N ASP A 169 -13.50 -2.13 7.26
CA ASP A 169 -14.40 -1.72 6.18
C ASP A 169 -14.46 -0.20 6.14
N SER A 170 -13.56 0.39 5.35
CA SER A 170 -13.45 1.86 5.20
C SER A 170 -14.68 2.49 4.56
N SER A 171 -15.54 1.72 3.86
CA SER A 171 -16.78 2.23 3.26
C SER A 171 -17.91 2.40 4.29
N ARG A 172 -17.79 1.72 5.43
CA ARG A 172 -18.75 1.73 6.55
C ARG A 172 -18.14 2.26 7.84
N SER A 173 -16.91 2.74 7.79
CA SER A 173 -16.25 3.42 8.90
C SER A 173 -16.30 4.93 8.66
N SER A 174 -16.24 5.69 9.75
CA SER A 174 -15.97 7.12 9.70
C SER A 174 -14.64 7.38 9.00
N ASN A 175 -14.50 8.57 8.43
CA ASN A 175 -13.29 8.93 7.70
C ASN A 175 -12.07 8.86 8.62
N SER A 176 -11.02 8.19 8.13
CA SER A 176 -9.80 7.94 8.88
C SER A 176 -8.63 8.73 8.31
N ASP A 177 -7.79 9.29 9.17
CA ASP A 177 -6.52 9.91 8.73
C ASP A 177 -5.60 8.89 8.02
N ASN A 178 -5.79 7.60 8.33
CA ASN A 178 -5.04 6.49 7.73
C ASN A 178 -5.60 6.01 6.40
N ASN A 179 -6.72 6.57 5.93
CA ASN A 179 -7.27 6.31 4.61
C ASN A 179 -7.20 7.58 3.74
N PRO A 180 -6.00 8.04 3.37
CA PRO A 180 -5.85 9.30 2.64
C PRO A 180 -6.41 9.18 1.22
N SER A 181 -6.96 10.28 0.69
CA SER A 181 -7.41 10.35 -0.71
C SER A 181 -6.29 10.11 -1.73
N ILE A 182 -5.03 10.29 -1.30
CA ILE A 182 -3.82 10.01 -2.07
C ILE A 182 -2.90 9.21 -1.15
N GLY A 183 -2.67 7.94 -1.49
CA GLY A 183 -1.89 7.01 -0.66
C GLY A 183 -2.57 5.66 -0.62
N ARG A 184 -2.13 4.81 0.32
CA ARG A 184 -2.68 3.47 0.53
C ARG A 184 -3.38 3.42 1.88
N ASP A 185 -4.40 2.58 2.01
CA ASP A 185 -5.18 2.49 3.25
C ASP A 185 -4.37 1.79 4.35
N GLN A 186 -4.19 2.49 5.47
CA GLN A 186 -3.48 2.02 6.66
C GLN A 186 -4.44 1.86 7.86
N SER A 187 -5.75 1.91 7.64
CA SER A 187 -6.78 1.80 8.68
C SER A 187 -6.67 0.49 9.46
N GLY A 188 -6.10 -0.55 8.84
CA GLY A 188 -5.86 -1.87 9.45
C GLY A 188 -4.86 -1.92 10.60
N TYR A 189 -4.14 -0.84 10.93
CA TYR A 189 -3.22 -0.84 12.08
C TYR A 189 -3.91 -1.24 13.39
N VAL A 190 -5.17 -0.86 13.55
CA VAL A 190 -5.99 -1.17 14.74
C VAL A 190 -6.23 -2.66 14.98
N LEU A 191 -5.97 -3.49 13.95
CA LEU A 191 -6.20 -4.94 13.93
C LEU A 191 -4.93 -5.77 14.11
N ILE A 192 -3.76 -5.11 14.22
CA ILE A 192 -2.49 -5.81 14.45
C ILE A 192 -2.41 -6.20 15.92
N ASP A 193 -2.19 -7.48 16.18
CA ASP A 193 -2.03 -7.98 17.54
C ASP A 193 -0.64 -7.66 18.08
N ARG A 194 -0.53 -6.57 18.86
CA ARG A 194 0.72 -6.09 19.46
C ARG A 194 0.59 -6.05 20.98
N SER A 195 1.63 -6.51 21.69
CA SER A 195 1.69 -6.35 23.15
C SER A 195 1.86 -4.88 23.54
N ASP A 196 2.64 -4.12 22.77
CA ASP A 196 2.85 -2.68 22.95
C ASP A 196 2.60 -1.96 21.61
N PRO A 197 1.40 -1.41 21.36
CA PRO A 197 1.13 -0.71 20.11
C PRO A 197 1.84 0.65 20.06
N PRO A 198 2.45 1.03 18.92
CA PRO A 198 3.15 2.30 18.79
C PRO A 198 2.17 3.46 18.67
N SER A 199 2.58 4.64 19.12
CA SER A 199 1.70 5.80 19.26
C SER A 199 1.18 6.36 17.94
N ASP A 200 1.95 6.22 16.86
CA ASP A 200 1.68 6.74 15.52
C ASP A 200 0.88 5.77 14.63
N LYS A 201 0.61 4.54 15.09
CA LYS A 201 -0.16 3.53 14.36
C LYS A 201 -1.51 3.32 15.03
N ALA A 202 -2.45 4.22 14.76
CA ALA A 202 -3.81 4.15 15.28
C ALA A 202 -4.81 4.52 14.20
N TRP A 203 -6.00 3.91 14.22
CA TRP A 203 -7.12 4.39 13.43
C TRP A 203 -7.68 5.66 14.09
N CYS A 204 -7.63 6.79 13.41
CA CYS A 204 -8.04 8.08 13.95
C CYS A 204 -9.13 8.74 13.11
N SER A 205 -10.15 9.31 13.75
CA SER A 205 -11.21 10.07 13.08
C SER A 205 -11.50 11.38 13.81
N ASN A 206 -11.90 12.41 13.06
CA ASN A 206 -12.30 13.72 13.58
C ASN A 206 -13.83 13.89 13.65
N GLU A 207 -14.59 12.85 13.32
CA GLU A 207 -16.04 12.86 13.47
C GLU A 207 -16.44 12.82 14.94
N GLU A 208 -17.56 13.46 15.29
CA GLU A 208 -18.03 13.58 16.69
C GLU A 208 -18.43 12.22 17.30
N ASN A 209 -19.05 11.36 16.51
CA ASN A 209 -19.44 10.00 16.90
C ASN A 209 -18.84 8.98 15.92
N PRO A 210 -17.52 8.75 15.97
CA PRO A 210 -16.85 7.97 14.94
C PRO A 210 -17.23 6.49 15.04
N ILE A 211 -17.43 5.88 13.87
CA ILE A 211 -17.77 4.46 13.71
C ILE A 211 -16.57 3.74 13.09
N LEU A 212 -16.11 2.67 13.72
CA LEU A 212 -15.13 1.75 13.14
C LEU A 212 -15.80 0.42 12.84
N THR A 213 -15.86 0.05 11.56
CA THR A 213 -16.43 -1.22 11.10
C THR A 213 -15.32 -2.21 10.78
N ILE A 214 -15.42 -3.42 11.34
CA ILE A 214 -14.42 -4.48 11.19
C ILE A 214 -15.09 -5.72 10.61
N ASP A 215 -14.56 -6.19 9.48
CA ASP A 215 -14.78 -7.53 8.96
C ASP A 215 -13.88 -8.51 9.72
N LEU A 216 -14.50 -9.44 10.43
CA LEU A 216 -13.80 -10.45 11.21
C LEU A 216 -13.23 -11.52 10.28
N ALA A 217 -12.03 -12.00 10.61
CA ALA A 217 -11.35 -13.09 9.90
C ALA A 217 -12.20 -14.37 9.84
N LYS A 218 -13.03 -14.60 10.86
CA LYS A 218 -13.93 -15.75 10.98
C LYS A 218 -15.24 -15.33 11.59
N TYR A 219 -16.31 -16.00 11.17
CA TYR A 219 -17.59 -15.94 11.84
C TYR A 219 -17.47 -16.58 13.22
N ILE A 220 -17.60 -15.77 14.26
CA ILE A 220 -17.48 -16.22 15.66
C ILE A 220 -18.71 -15.84 16.45
N ARG A 221 -18.90 -16.51 17.58
CA ARG A 221 -19.79 -16.01 18.62
C ARG A 221 -18.98 -15.15 19.59
N PRO A 222 -19.14 -13.81 19.60
CA PRO A 222 -18.31 -12.95 20.44
C PRO A 222 -18.59 -13.17 21.93
N ILE A 223 -17.53 -13.23 22.73
CA ILE A 223 -17.59 -13.36 24.20
C ILE A 223 -17.11 -12.10 24.91
N SER A 224 -16.19 -11.37 24.29
CA SER A 224 -15.66 -10.11 24.81
C SER A 224 -14.93 -9.36 23.71
N VAL A 225 -14.85 -8.06 23.85
CA VAL A 225 -13.87 -7.24 23.11
C VAL A 225 -12.81 -6.75 24.08
N SER A 226 -11.61 -6.48 23.60
CA SER A 226 -10.63 -5.70 24.35
C SER A 226 -10.17 -4.50 23.55
N TYR A 227 -9.83 -3.45 24.29
CA TYR A 227 -9.20 -2.26 23.75
C TYR A 227 -7.91 -2.00 24.52
N GLN A 228 -6.87 -1.65 23.77
CA GLN A 228 -5.57 -1.25 24.28
C GLN A 228 -5.08 -0.01 23.54
N HIS A 229 -4.65 0.99 24.29
CA HIS A 229 -3.99 2.19 23.75
C HIS A 229 -2.46 1.97 23.68
N SER A 230 -1.76 2.78 22.88
CA SER A 230 -0.30 2.91 22.99
C SER A 230 0.14 3.29 24.39
N LYS A 231 1.36 2.89 24.76
CA LYS A 231 1.89 3.00 26.12
C LYS A 231 1.74 4.42 26.71
N TRP A 232 0.96 4.53 27.78
CA TRP A 232 0.81 5.77 28.57
C TRP A 232 1.14 5.54 30.06
N SER A 233 1.33 6.62 30.83
CA SER A 233 1.72 6.55 32.26
C SER A 233 0.79 7.41 33.12
N GLY A 234 -0.02 6.77 33.95
CA GLY A 234 -0.90 7.42 34.94
C GLY A 234 -2.15 8.10 34.37
N MET A 235 -2.07 8.72 33.19
CA MET A 235 -3.18 9.40 32.52
C MET A 235 -3.42 8.81 31.14
N VAL A 236 -4.69 8.50 30.85
CA VAL A 236 -5.11 8.05 29.52
C VAL A 236 -5.03 9.23 28.54
N PRO A 237 -4.45 9.05 27.34
CA PRO A 237 -4.39 10.11 26.34
C PRO A 237 -5.77 10.64 25.95
N ASP A 238 -5.84 11.96 25.81
CA ASP A 238 -7.05 12.74 25.51
C ASP A 238 -7.85 12.22 24.29
N GLY A 239 -7.16 11.81 23.23
CA GLY A 239 -7.76 11.26 22.02
C GLY A 239 -8.18 9.79 22.11
N ALA A 240 -7.91 9.09 23.22
CA ALA A 240 -8.33 7.71 23.39
C ALA A 240 -9.86 7.61 23.50
N PRO A 241 -10.51 6.57 22.95
CA PRO A 241 -11.90 6.29 23.24
C PRO A 241 -12.09 6.04 24.73
N ARG A 242 -13.05 6.72 25.34
CA ARG A 242 -13.45 6.55 26.74
C ARG A 242 -14.70 5.70 26.84
N ARG A 243 -15.74 5.98 26.03
CA ARG A 243 -16.99 5.23 26.02
C ARG A 243 -17.35 4.79 24.62
N TYR A 244 -17.75 3.53 24.49
CA TYR A 244 -18.13 2.97 23.20
C TYR A 244 -19.14 1.84 23.34
N ASP A 245 -19.90 1.64 22.26
CA ASP A 245 -20.79 0.50 22.09
C ASP A 245 -20.23 -0.44 21.02
N VAL A 246 -20.60 -1.71 21.10
CA VAL A 246 -20.27 -2.72 20.09
C VAL A 246 -21.55 -3.31 19.54
N LEU A 247 -21.70 -3.26 18.22
CA LEU A 247 -22.86 -3.76 17.49
C LEU A 247 -22.43 -4.81 16.46
N ALA A 248 -23.26 -5.82 16.26
CA ALA A 248 -23.12 -6.77 15.17
C ALA A 248 -23.85 -6.27 13.93
N CYS A 249 -23.25 -6.45 12.76
CA CYS A 249 -23.95 -6.28 11.50
C CYS A 249 -24.62 -7.60 11.12
N LEU A 250 -25.94 -7.58 10.97
CA LEU A 250 -26.72 -8.75 10.56
C LEU A 250 -26.77 -8.92 9.03
N ASP A 251 -26.36 -7.89 8.29
CA ASP A 251 -26.19 -7.91 6.85
C ASP A 251 -24.85 -7.31 6.42
N TYR A 252 -24.47 -7.55 5.17
CA TYR A 252 -23.19 -7.12 4.61
C TYR A 252 -22.97 -5.60 4.63
N TYR A 253 -24.04 -4.81 4.54
CA TYR A 253 -23.96 -3.35 4.50
C TYR A 253 -24.18 -2.70 5.87
N CYS A 254 -24.36 -3.48 6.93
CA CYS A 254 -24.68 -3.00 8.27
C CYS A 254 -25.96 -2.15 8.36
N ASN A 255 -26.96 -2.41 7.51
CA ASN A 255 -28.24 -1.71 7.60
C ASN A 255 -29.07 -2.18 8.80
N ASN A 256 -28.91 -3.45 9.18
CA ASN A 256 -29.51 -4.08 10.35
C ASN A 256 -28.43 -4.31 11.40
N LEU A 257 -28.52 -3.59 12.51
CA LEU A 257 -27.58 -3.63 13.62
C LEU A 257 -28.21 -4.28 14.85
N GLU A 258 -27.47 -5.16 15.51
CA GLU A 258 -27.85 -5.75 16.79
C GLU A 258 -26.81 -5.36 17.86
N PRO A 259 -27.22 -4.71 18.97
CA PRO A 259 -26.29 -4.34 20.03
C PRO A 259 -25.74 -5.58 20.75
N LEU A 260 -24.42 -5.74 20.80
CA LEU A 260 -23.75 -6.81 21.53
C LEU A 260 -23.47 -6.41 22.98
N VAL A 261 -22.91 -5.22 23.16
CA VAL A 261 -22.64 -4.62 24.46
C VAL A 261 -22.65 -3.10 24.31
N SER A 262 -23.12 -2.41 25.35
CA SER A 262 -23.18 -0.95 25.36
C SER A 262 -22.42 -0.37 26.56
N ASN A 263 -22.00 0.88 26.43
CA ASN A 263 -21.30 1.64 27.48
C ASN A 263 -20.03 0.94 28.02
N CYS A 264 -19.25 0.30 27.15
CA CYS A 264 -17.90 -0.10 27.52
C CYS A 264 -17.10 1.15 27.89
N GLU A 265 -16.38 1.12 29.02
CA GLU A 265 -15.60 2.25 29.51
C GLU A 265 -14.10 1.90 29.54
N TYR A 266 -13.28 2.71 28.89
CA TYR A 266 -11.83 2.70 29.02
C TYR A 266 -11.40 3.81 29.98
N ARG A 267 -10.52 3.50 30.93
CA ARG A 267 -10.07 4.46 31.94
C ARG A 267 -8.77 4.05 32.59
N ALA A 268 -8.09 4.98 33.26
CA ALA A 268 -6.91 4.61 34.03
C ALA A 268 -7.27 3.66 35.18
N THR A 269 -6.58 2.53 35.28
CA THR A 269 -6.69 1.57 36.39
C THR A 269 -5.40 1.57 37.22
N GLY A 270 -5.51 1.32 38.52
CA GLY A 270 -4.36 1.38 39.44
C GLY A 270 -3.33 0.25 39.24
N ASP A 271 -3.67 -0.80 38.48
CA ASP A 271 -2.81 -1.93 38.16
C ASP A 271 -1.95 -1.72 36.90
N ASN A 272 -1.99 -0.52 36.30
CA ASN A 272 -1.27 -0.15 35.07
C ASN A 272 -1.56 -1.07 33.88
N LYS A 273 -2.64 -1.86 33.91
CA LYS A 273 -3.05 -2.69 32.77
C LYS A 273 -3.71 -1.81 31.71
N GLN A 274 -3.03 -1.67 30.57
CA GLN A 274 -3.49 -0.81 29.49
C GLN A 274 -4.48 -1.48 28.55
N GLU A 275 -4.50 -2.81 28.50
CA GLU A 275 -5.55 -3.56 27.82
C GLU A 275 -6.73 -3.78 28.77
N GLN A 276 -7.94 -3.44 28.32
CA GLN A 276 -9.16 -3.57 29.09
C GLN A 276 -10.22 -4.33 28.31
N PHE A 277 -10.89 -5.24 29.01
CA PHE A 277 -11.89 -6.12 28.44
C PHE A 277 -13.30 -5.59 28.73
N CYS A 278 -14.16 -5.67 27.72
CA CYS A 278 -15.59 -5.46 27.84
C CYS A 278 -16.30 -6.77 27.48
N SER A 279 -16.87 -7.42 28.50
CA SER A 279 -17.55 -8.71 28.34
C SER A 279 -18.88 -8.54 27.60
N ILE A 280 -19.13 -9.43 26.64
CA ILE A 280 -20.39 -9.47 25.91
C ILE A 280 -21.32 -10.47 26.61
N PRO A 281 -22.53 -10.07 27.01
CA PRO A 281 -23.48 -10.97 27.64
C PRO A 281 -23.75 -12.19 26.75
N PHE A 282 -23.64 -13.38 27.33
CA PHE A 282 -23.87 -14.62 26.62
C PHE A 282 -25.35 -14.73 26.21
N ASN A 283 -25.63 -14.61 24.90
CA ASN A 283 -26.95 -14.88 24.34
C ASN A 283 -26.88 -16.10 23.41
N ARG A 284 -27.62 -17.17 23.74
CA ARG A 284 -27.65 -18.42 22.95
C ARG A 284 -28.24 -18.25 21.56
N ASN A 285 -29.03 -17.21 21.36
CA ASN A 285 -29.75 -16.97 20.12
C ASN A 285 -28.94 -16.14 19.12
N HIS A 286 -27.78 -15.60 19.52
CA HIS A 286 -26.91 -14.89 18.58
C HIS A 286 -26.24 -15.89 17.65
N SER A 287 -26.52 -15.73 16.37
CA SER A 287 -25.76 -16.37 15.30
C SER A 287 -24.29 -15.98 15.36
N SER A 288 -23.42 -16.75 14.72
CA SER A 288 -22.04 -16.33 14.51
C SER A 288 -22.03 -15.04 13.68
N ILE A 289 -21.20 -14.08 14.09
CA ILE A 289 -21.09 -12.75 13.53
C ILE A 289 -19.77 -12.66 12.78
N GLY A 290 -19.82 -12.13 11.55
CA GLY A 290 -18.66 -11.92 10.69
C GLY A 290 -18.25 -10.46 10.54
N LYS A 291 -19.10 -9.50 10.96
CA LYS A 291 -18.83 -8.07 10.85
C LYS A 291 -19.41 -7.33 12.05
N ILE A 292 -18.65 -6.41 12.63
CA ILE A 292 -19.04 -5.64 13.81
C ILE A 292 -18.72 -4.16 13.66
N GLN A 293 -19.39 -3.32 14.43
CA GLN A 293 -19.11 -1.90 14.54
C GLN A 293 -18.79 -1.50 15.96
N PHE A 294 -17.74 -0.71 16.14
CA PHE A 294 -17.47 0.06 17.34
C PHE A 294 -18.02 1.47 17.14
N HIS A 295 -18.96 1.87 17.98
CA HIS A 295 -19.50 3.22 18.00
C HIS A 295 -18.85 3.97 19.16
N PHE A 296 -17.87 4.81 18.85
CA PHE A 296 -17.21 5.62 19.87
C PHE A 296 -18.11 6.80 20.22
N ARG A 297 -18.54 6.86 21.49
CA ARG A 297 -19.47 7.88 22.01
C ARG A 297 -18.76 9.05 22.64
N GLN A 298 -17.59 8.80 23.21
CA GLN A 298 -16.84 9.79 23.96
C GLN A 298 -15.35 9.43 23.98
N ASN A 299 -14.47 10.40 23.78
CA ASN A 299 -13.04 10.27 24.05
C ASN A 299 -12.68 10.83 25.45
N HIS A 300 -11.40 10.89 25.81
CA HIS A 300 -10.96 11.40 27.11
C HIS A 300 -10.94 12.95 27.21
N GLY A 301 -11.18 13.66 26.11
CA GLY A 301 -11.41 15.11 26.09
C GLY A 301 -10.27 15.89 25.41
N ASN A 302 -10.31 17.22 25.50
CA ASN A 302 -9.29 18.20 25.02
C ASN A 302 -8.90 18.16 23.53
N VAL A 303 -9.34 17.15 22.78
CA VAL A 303 -9.16 17.01 21.33
C VAL A 303 -10.46 16.52 20.70
N MET A 304 -10.77 17.03 19.50
CA MET A 304 -11.90 16.53 18.71
C MET A 304 -11.64 15.14 18.14
N LYS A 305 -10.37 14.78 17.96
CA LYS A 305 -9.94 13.54 17.31
C LYS A 305 -10.05 12.35 18.27
N THR A 306 -10.60 11.25 17.79
CA THR A 306 -10.60 9.95 18.49
C THR A 306 -9.67 8.99 17.78
N CYS A 307 -8.76 8.34 18.50
CA CYS A 307 -7.73 7.44 17.97
C CYS A 307 -7.73 6.08 18.68
N ALA A 308 -8.01 5.01 17.95
CA ALA A 308 -8.00 3.64 18.44
C ALA A 308 -6.74 2.88 17.98
N HIS A 309 -5.94 2.37 18.92
CA HIS A 309 -4.66 1.68 18.63
C HIS A 309 -4.77 0.18 18.41
N THR A 310 -5.37 -0.57 19.34
CA THR A 310 -5.52 -2.02 19.17
C THR A 310 -6.87 -2.46 19.71
N ILE A 311 -7.62 -3.16 18.87
CA ILE A 311 -8.91 -3.75 19.19
C ILE A 311 -8.84 -5.24 18.93
N ARG A 312 -9.30 -6.02 19.90
CA ARG A 312 -9.43 -7.48 19.78
C ARG A 312 -10.87 -7.89 19.97
N VAL A 313 -11.31 -8.89 19.22
CA VAL A 313 -12.66 -9.42 19.30
C VAL A 313 -12.54 -10.90 19.55
N PHE A 314 -12.83 -11.28 20.78
CA PHE A 314 -12.70 -12.67 21.20
C PHE A 314 -14.01 -13.40 21.01
N GLY A 315 -13.91 -14.61 20.49
CA GLY A 315 -15.04 -15.52 20.38
C GLY A 315 -14.66 -16.97 20.57
N GLU A 316 -15.68 -17.78 20.79
CA GLU A 316 -15.55 -19.24 20.85
C GLU A 316 -15.30 -19.79 19.44
N THR A 317 -14.28 -20.65 19.31
CA THR A 317 -14.05 -21.45 18.09
C THR A 317 -13.88 -22.92 18.44
N LYS A 318 -14.42 -23.78 17.56
CA LYS A 318 -14.20 -25.23 17.61
C LYS A 318 -12.84 -25.63 17.03
N GLU A 319 -12.23 -24.73 16.25
CA GLU A 319 -10.92 -24.95 15.66
C GLU A 319 -9.83 -24.49 16.63
N VAL A 320 -8.96 -25.41 17.02
CA VAL A 320 -7.76 -25.08 17.80
C VAL A 320 -6.85 -24.20 16.93
N PRO A 321 -6.38 -23.04 17.43
CA PRO A 321 -5.38 -22.24 16.73
C PRO A 321 -4.18 -23.12 16.42
N LYS A 322 -3.91 -23.38 15.13
CA LYS A 322 -2.70 -24.10 14.72
C LYS A 322 -1.53 -23.16 14.97
N VAL A 323 -0.79 -23.39 16.05
CA VAL A 323 0.53 -22.77 16.26
C VAL A 323 1.40 -23.23 15.09
N LYS A 324 1.67 -22.32 14.15
CA LYS A 324 2.55 -22.62 13.02
C LYS A 324 3.98 -22.67 13.55
N GLU A 325 4.57 -23.86 13.52
CA GLU A 325 5.99 -24.04 13.82
C GLU A 325 6.85 -23.17 12.90
N MET A 326 7.94 -22.62 13.43
CA MET A 326 8.85 -21.79 12.65
C MET A 326 9.56 -22.66 11.62
N THR A 327 9.21 -22.48 10.34
CA THR A 327 9.86 -23.21 9.24
C THR A 327 11.20 -22.56 8.88
N LEU A 328 12.13 -23.33 8.31
CA LEU A 328 13.41 -22.79 7.79
C LEU A 328 13.19 -21.59 6.87
N LYS A 329 12.18 -21.67 5.99
CA LYS A 329 11.81 -20.58 5.06
C LYS A 329 11.38 -19.30 5.77
N ARG A 330 10.69 -19.43 6.92
CA ARG A 330 10.25 -18.30 7.75
C ARG A 330 11.46 -17.60 8.37
N ALA A 331 12.38 -18.38 8.95
CA ALA A 331 13.63 -17.87 9.51
C ALA A 331 14.51 -17.18 8.45
N GLU A 332 14.66 -17.79 7.27
CA GLU A 332 15.38 -17.19 6.14
C GLU A 332 14.74 -15.87 5.69
N THR A 333 13.40 -15.81 5.65
CA THR A 333 12.66 -14.58 5.28
C THR A 333 12.91 -13.47 6.30
N CYS A 334 12.78 -13.76 7.60
CA CYS A 334 13.02 -12.78 8.65
C CYS A 334 14.48 -12.31 8.68
N SER A 335 15.42 -13.25 8.57
CA SER A 335 16.85 -12.93 8.53
C SER A 335 17.22 -12.05 7.34
N LYS A 336 16.67 -12.35 6.16
CA LYS A 336 16.88 -11.52 4.96
C LYS A 336 16.32 -10.11 5.15
N LEU A 337 15.05 -9.98 5.57
CA LEU A 337 14.39 -8.68 5.77
C LEU A 337 15.15 -7.84 6.80
N THR A 338 15.61 -8.45 7.88
CA THR A 338 16.40 -7.80 8.93
C THR A 338 17.75 -7.32 8.38
N TYR A 339 18.46 -8.17 7.63
CA TYR A 339 19.73 -7.80 7.03
C TYR A 339 19.58 -6.61 6.07
N ASP A 340 18.59 -6.67 5.18
CA ASP A 340 18.32 -5.61 4.21
C ASP A 340 17.91 -4.31 4.93
N TYR A 341 17.11 -4.37 5.99
CA TYR A 341 16.76 -3.20 6.80
C TYR A 341 17.99 -2.46 7.33
N HIS A 342 18.93 -3.18 7.94
CA HIS A 342 20.10 -2.57 8.58
C HIS A 342 21.25 -2.20 7.64
N HIS A 343 21.46 -2.97 6.56
CA HIS A 343 22.64 -2.82 5.71
C HIS A 343 22.32 -2.21 4.35
N HIS A 344 21.09 -2.38 3.86
CA HIS A 344 20.68 -1.98 2.53
C HIS A 344 19.29 -1.34 2.55
N SER A 345 19.15 -0.22 3.27
CA SER A 345 17.86 0.49 3.41
C SER A 345 17.14 0.73 2.07
N TRP A 346 17.89 0.93 0.97
CA TRP A 346 17.31 1.06 -0.36
C TRP A 346 16.68 -0.24 -0.89
N THR A 347 17.33 -1.40 -0.71
CA THR A 347 16.75 -2.69 -1.14
C THR A 347 15.53 -3.04 -0.31
N TYR A 348 15.63 -2.87 1.01
CA TYR A 348 14.52 -3.04 1.92
C TYR A 348 13.31 -2.20 1.50
N ASN A 349 13.52 -0.89 1.28
CA ASN A 349 12.44 0.03 0.96
C ASN A 349 11.81 -0.21 -0.42
N MET A 350 12.55 -0.72 -1.39
CA MET A 350 12.11 -0.74 -2.79
C MET A 350 11.83 -2.13 -3.36
N TRP A 351 12.44 -3.18 -2.82
CA TRP A 351 12.46 -4.52 -3.45
C TRP A 351 11.88 -5.62 -2.57
N ASP A 352 12.06 -5.52 -1.25
CA ASP A 352 11.59 -6.57 -0.36
C ASP A 352 10.07 -6.50 -0.10
N TYR A 353 9.44 -7.67 -0.07
CA TYR A 353 8.03 -7.83 0.29
C TYR A 353 7.86 -7.64 1.80
N LYS A 354 7.80 -6.38 2.22
CA LYS A 354 7.66 -5.99 3.62
C LYS A 354 6.28 -5.38 3.82
N ASN A 355 5.44 -6.05 4.58
CA ASN A 355 4.25 -5.42 5.11
C ASN A 355 3.96 -6.03 6.46
N CYS A 356 3.07 -5.40 7.23
CA CYS A 356 2.75 -5.89 8.55
C CYS A 356 2.23 -7.33 8.50
N THR A 357 1.42 -7.71 7.51
CA THR A 357 0.94 -9.09 7.38
C THR A 357 2.09 -10.09 7.23
N VAL A 358 3.11 -9.79 6.42
CA VAL A 358 4.29 -10.65 6.24
C VAL A 358 5.09 -10.76 7.51
N LEU A 359 5.48 -9.62 8.10
CA LEU A 359 6.36 -9.59 9.26
C LEU A 359 5.73 -10.31 10.45
N TYR A 360 4.45 -10.04 10.71
CA TYR A 360 3.74 -10.65 11.83
C TYR A 360 3.34 -12.11 11.57
N SER A 361 2.89 -12.46 10.34
CA SER A 361 2.62 -13.89 10.02
C SER A 361 3.87 -14.75 10.03
N ASN A 362 5.04 -14.13 9.91
CA ASN A 362 6.36 -14.76 10.00
C ASN A 362 7.06 -14.53 11.36
N ASP A 363 6.39 -13.98 12.39
CA ASP A 363 6.95 -13.78 13.74
C ASP A 363 8.35 -13.12 13.71
N CYS A 364 8.60 -12.27 12.71
CA CYS A 364 9.92 -11.66 12.51
C CYS A 364 10.25 -10.58 13.55
N CYS A 365 9.26 -10.12 14.33
CA CYS A 365 9.42 -9.01 15.27
C CYS A 365 10.35 -9.33 16.45
N THR A 366 10.66 -10.61 16.68
CA THR A 366 11.69 -11.03 17.65
C THR A 366 13.11 -10.80 17.11
N GLU A 367 13.30 -10.93 15.80
CA GLU A 367 14.59 -10.70 15.13
C GLU A 367 14.79 -9.22 14.76
N CYS A 368 13.72 -8.54 14.33
CA CYS A 368 13.74 -7.11 13.97
C CYS A 368 12.46 -6.41 14.47
N PRO A 369 12.44 -5.94 15.73
CA PRO A 369 11.28 -5.24 16.29
C PRO A 369 11.00 -3.92 15.55
N GLU A 370 12.04 -3.17 15.20
CA GLU A 370 11.94 -1.93 14.42
C GLU A 370 11.28 -2.13 13.05
N CYS A 371 11.51 -3.27 12.38
CA CYS A 371 10.83 -3.61 11.13
C CYS A 371 9.30 -3.67 11.33
N CYS A 372 8.84 -4.21 12.47
CA CYS A 372 7.42 -4.33 12.81
C CYS A 372 6.80 -3.03 13.33
N ASP A 373 7.59 -2.18 13.98
CA ASP A 373 7.15 -0.85 14.39
C ASP A 373 6.92 0.05 13.17
N GLU A 374 7.81 -0.01 12.19
CA GLU A 374 7.74 0.86 11.00
C GLU A 374 6.84 0.32 9.88
N CYS A 375 6.43 -0.96 9.93
CA CYS A 375 5.69 -1.62 8.85
C CYS A 375 4.43 -0.86 8.41
N LEU A 376 4.10 -1.00 7.12
CA LEU A 376 2.86 -0.54 6.52
C LEU A 376 1.93 -1.74 6.24
N ILE A 377 0.62 -1.54 6.33
CA ILE A 377 -0.41 -2.56 6.01
C ILE A 377 -0.36 -2.89 4.52
N GLU A 378 -0.53 -1.86 3.69
CA GLU A 378 -0.32 -1.95 2.26
C GLU A 378 1.01 -1.26 1.92
N ASP A 379 2.02 -2.04 1.52
CA ASP A 379 3.32 -1.51 1.12
C ASP A 379 3.59 -1.64 -0.38
N THR A 380 4.39 -0.72 -0.91
CA THR A 380 4.77 -0.69 -2.33
C THR A 380 5.88 -1.70 -2.59
N ASN A 381 5.52 -2.75 -3.32
CA ASN A 381 6.42 -3.87 -3.60
C ASN A 381 6.95 -3.84 -5.04
N PHE A 382 7.94 -4.71 -5.28
CA PHE A 382 8.55 -4.97 -6.57
C PHE A 382 7.52 -5.21 -7.68
N ASP A 383 6.40 -5.90 -7.43
CA ASP A 383 5.38 -6.15 -8.45
C ASP A 383 4.71 -4.85 -8.95
N THR A 384 4.47 -3.89 -8.06
CA THR A 384 3.96 -2.57 -8.43
C THR A 384 5.00 -1.80 -9.24
N PHE A 385 6.27 -1.86 -8.82
CA PHE A 385 7.36 -1.20 -9.54
C PHE A 385 7.61 -1.83 -10.92
N GLY A 386 7.61 -3.15 -11.02
CA GLY A 386 7.78 -3.90 -12.27
C GLY A 386 6.65 -3.59 -13.25
N PHE A 387 5.40 -3.49 -12.77
CA PHE A 387 4.29 -3.04 -13.59
C PHE A 387 4.46 -1.60 -14.07
N CYS A 388 4.79 -0.66 -13.18
CA CYS A 388 5.02 0.73 -13.54
C CYS A 388 6.20 0.90 -14.51
N PHE A 389 7.32 0.23 -14.27
CA PHE A 389 8.51 0.27 -15.12
C PHE A 389 8.25 -0.37 -16.49
N GLY A 390 7.55 -1.51 -16.51
CA GLY A 390 7.06 -2.14 -17.73
C GLY A 390 6.18 -1.19 -18.52
N PHE A 391 5.23 -0.52 -17.87
CA PHE A 391 4.37 0.47 -18.53
C PHE A 391 5.16 1.65 -19.10
N MET A 392 6.11 2.20 -18.33
CA MET A 392 6.96 3.32 -18.75
C MET A 392 7.88 2.98 -19.93
N ILE A 393 8.22 1.71 -20.15
CA ILE A 393 9.04 1.27 -21.30
C ILE A 393 8.16 0.84 -22.48
N VAL A 394 7.15 0.02 -22.23
CA VAL A 394 6.31 -0.60 -23.27
C VAL A 394 5.40 0.44 -23.94
N VAL A 395 4.86 1.40 -23.19
CA VAL A 395 3.94 2.41 -23.74
C VAL A 395 4.64 3.33 -24.75
N PRO A 396 5.83 3.91 -24.48
CA PRO A 396 6.55 4.68 -25.49
C PRO A 396 6.90 3.87 -26.74
N ILE A 397 7.27 2.60 -26.58
CA ILE A 397 7.56 1.71 -27.72
C ILE A 397 6.31 1.48 -28.57
N LEU A 398 5.15 1.23 -27.94
CA LEU A 398 3.88 1.09 -28.64
C LEU A 398 3.48 2.39 -29.36
N ILE A 399 3.61 3.54 -28.69
CA ILE A 399 3.33 4.85 -29.31
C ILE A 399 4.22 5.08 -30.53
N PHE A 400 5.51 4.76 -30.42
CA PHE A 400 6.45 4.89 -31.53
C PHE A 400 6.10 3.95 -32.69
N ALA A 401 5.74 2.70 -32.40
CA ALA A 401 5.33 1.72 -33.40
C ALA A 401 4.05 2.15 -34.13
N ILE A 402 3.03 2.60 -33.39
CA ILE A 402 1.77 3.11 -33.96
C ILE A 402 2.05 4.36 -34.82
N GLY A 403 2.86 5.29 -34.33
CA GLY A 403 3.28 6.48 -35.08
C GLY A 403 3.98 6.12 -36.38
N PHE A 404 4.88 5.12 -36.36
CA PHE A 404 5.57 4.63 -37.54
C PHE A 404 4.61 4.00 -38.57
N ILE A 405 3.63 3.21 -38.12
CA ILE A 405 2.61 2.62 -39.00
C ILE A 405 1.73 3.71 -39.64
N LEU A 406 1.33 4.72 -38.87
CA LEU A 406 0.54 5.85 -39.40
C LEU A 406 1.34 6.66 -40.43
N ILE A 407 2.62 6.91 -40.20
CA ILE A 407 3.46 7.63 -41.17
C ILE A 407 3.63 6.83 -42.46
N THR A 408 3.92 5.52 -42.36
CA THR A 408 4.11 4.67 -43.55
C THR A 408 2.82 4.54 -44.38
N THR A 409 1.67 4.38 -43.73
CA THR A 409 0.36 4.36 -44.42
C THR A 409 0.04 5.67 -45.13
N VAL A 410 0.30 6.82 -44.51
CA VAL A 410 0.13 8.14 -45.16
C VAL A 410 1.06 8.28 -46.37
N LEU A 411 2.33 7.87 -46.25
CA LEU A 411 3.29 7.92 -47.37
C LEU A 411 2.87 7.02 -48.53
N LEU A 412 2.37 5.80 -48.25
CA LEU A 412 1.83 4.90 -49.28
C LEU A 412 0.61 5.50 -49.98
N PHE A 413 -0.30 6.13 -49.22
CA PHE A 413 -1.45 6.81 -49.79
C PHE A 413 -1.05 7.97 -50.72
N ILE A 414 -0.09 8.80 -50.28
CA ILE A 414 0.45 9.89 -51.11
C ILE A 414 1.07 9.32 -52.39
N ALA A 415 1.88 8.27 -52.29
CA ALA A 415 2.49 7.62 -53.46
C ALA A 415 1.44 7.07 -54.43
N ALA A 416 0.36 6.46 -53.93
CA ALA A 416 -0.74 5.96 -54.74
C ALA A 416 -1.50 7.10 -55.47
N VAL A 417 -1.76 8.21 -54.79
CA VAL A 417 -2.40 9.39 -55.39
C VAL A 417 -1.53 10.00 -56.49
N ILE A 418 -0.21 10.14 -56.25
CA ILE A 418 0.74 10.61 -57.26
C ILE A 418 0.76 9.64 -58.45
N GLY A 419 0.80 8.33 -58.21
CA GLY A 419 0.76 7.32 -59.27
C GLY A 419 -0.51 7.40 -60.13
N LEU A 420 -1.69 7.55 -59.51
CA LEU A 420 -2.95 7.74 -60.22
C LEU A 420 -2.97 9.03 -61.04
N PHE A 421 -2.41 10.11 -60.51
CA PHE A 421 -2.31 11.38 -61.22
C PHE A 421 -1.45 11.28 -62.49
N GLU A 422 -0.29 10.61 -62.43
CA GLU A 422 0.56 10.38 -63.61
C GLU A 422 -0.12 9.48 -64.65
N ILE A 423 -0.85 8.44 -64.21
CA ILE A 423 -1.64 7.59 -65.12
C ILE A 423 -2.74 8.42 -65.81
N ALA A 424 -3.46 9.25 -65.06
CA ALA A 424 -4.50 10.12 -65.62
C ALA A 424 -3.93 11.11 -66.65
N LYS A 425 -2.77 11.69 -66.34
CA LYS A 425 -2.03 12.58 -67.25
C LYS A 425 -1.66 11.88 -68.56
N LEU A 426 -1.12 10.66 -68.50
CA LEU A 426 -0.82 9.83 -69.68
C LEU A 426 -2.07 9.52 -70.52
N GLN A 427 -3.21 9.23 -69.88
CA GLN A 427 -4.46 9.00 -70.61
C GLN A 427 -4.96 10.26 -71.33
N ILE A 428 -4.86 11.42 -70.69
CA ILE A 428 -5.22 12.72 -71.28
C ILE A 428 -4.31 13.02 -72.48
N ASP A 429 -2.99 12.85 -72.34
CA ASP A 429 -2.03 13.07 -73.43
C ASP A 429 -2.27 12.13 -74.62
N CYS A 430 -2.59 10.86 -74.37
CA CYS A 430 -2.98 9.90 -75.40
C CYS A 430 -4.28 10.32 -76.13
N LEU A 431 -5.29 10.80 -75.40
CA LEU A 431 -6.54 11.29 -75.98
C LEU A 431 -6.31 12.52 -76.88
N PHE A 432 -5.48 13.47 -76.44
CA PHE A 432 -5.12 14.64 -77.24
C PHE A 432 -4.32 14.27 -78.49
N ARG A 433 -3.39 13.32 -78.39
CA ARG A 433 -2.60 12.84 -79.55
C ARG A 433 -3.50 12.13 -80.58
N LYS A 434 -4.48 11.35 -80.13
CA LYS A 434 -5.45 10.66 -81.01
C LYS A 434 -6.38 11.65 -81.72
N ARG A 435 -6.79 12.73 -81.03
CA ARG A 435 -7.62 13.80 -81.63
C ARG A 435 -6.88 14.57 -82.73
N LYS A 436 -5.57 14.77 -82.57
CA LYS A 436 -4.71 15.48 -83.53
C LYS A 436 -4.40 14.70 -84.81
N GLN A 437 -4.64 13.39 -84.83
CA GLN A 437 -4.51 12.53 -86.02
C GLN A 437 -5.84 12.37 -86.79
N SER A 438 -6.96 12.84 -86.23
CA SER A 438 -8.31 12.72 -86.81
C SER A 438 -8.82 14.03 -87.44
N THR A 439 -8.00 15.08 -87.45
CA THR A 439 -8.19 16.37 -88.13
C THR A 439 -7.04 16.54 -89.10
#